data_AF-A0A7S0AW48-F1
#
_entry.id   AF-A0A7S0AW48-F1
#
_cell.length_a   1.000
_cell.length_b   1.000
_cell.length_c   1.000
_cell.angle_alpha   90.00
_cell.angle_beta   90.00
_cell.angle_gamma   90.00
#
_symmetry.space_group_name_H-M   'P 1'
#
loop_
_entity.id
_entity.type
_entity.pdbx_description
1 polymer ?
#
loop_
_entity_poly.entity_id
_entity_poly.type
_entity_poly.pdbx_seq_one_letter_code
_entity_poly.pdbx_strand_id
1 'polypeptide(L)'
;MAEEEERINRKLRGEDIKGGGGEAMETDETDGKKKAKAVAGDDAEEDEALKAALAMSVEEELTPVGPGLPDNFQGQYELFAVVTHKGRDADGGHYMAWVRGEKPEGAPEAEKIGDSEDTNDDWYVFDDDEVSPCKTEDVLKLKGGGDWHMSYLNFYRCKK
;
A
#
# COMPACT_ATOMS: atom_id res chain seq x y z
N MET A 1 -15.46 -4.64 -28.81
CA MET A 1 -14.99 -4.52 -27.40
C MET A 1 -16.05 -5.02 -26.43
N ALA A 2 -17.30 -4.52 -26.47
CA ALA A 2 -18.38 -5.00 -25.59
C ALA A 2 -18.69 -6.51 -25.70
N GLU A 3 -18.64 -7.10 -26.89
CA GLU A 3 -18.92 -8.54 -27.10
C GLU A 3 -17.81 -9.48 -26.58
N GLU A 4 -16.58 -8.98 -26.46
CA GLU A 4 -15.44 -9.77 -25.99
C GLU A 4 -15.38 -9.81 -24.45
N GLU A 5 -15.73 -8.69 -23.82
CA GLU A 5 -15.89 -8.59 -22.37
C GLU A 5 -17.05 -9.46 -21.85
N GLU A 6 -18.16 -9.53 -22.59
CA GLU A 6 -19.29 -10.40 -22.23
C GLU A 6 -18.91 -11.89 -22.29
N ARG A 7 -18.05 -12.27 -23.24
CA ARG A 7 -17.58 -13.65 -23.43
C ARG A 7 -16.64 -14.10 -22.31
N ILE A 8 -15.83 -13.19 -21.78
CA ILE A 8 -14.92 -13.45 -20.66
C ILE A 8 -15.70 -13.57 -19.34
N ASN A 9 -16.68 -12.69 -19.13
CA ASN A 9 -17.52 -12.72 -17.93
C ASN A 9 -18.40 -13.97 -17.83
N ARG A 10 -18.82 -14.54 -18.95
CA ARG A 10 -19.58 -15.81 -18.98
C ARG A 10 -18.73 -17.02 -18.56
N LYS A 11 -17.46 -17.05 -18.96
CA LYS A 11 -16.51 -18.10 -18.54
C LYS A 11 -16.18 -18.01 -17.04
N LEU A 12 -16.09 -16.80 -16.49
CA LEU A 12 -15.85 -16.58 -15.06
C LEU A 12 -17.04 -16.98 -14.17
N ARG A 13 -18.27 -16.92 -14.69
CA ARG A 13 -19.49 -17.35 -13.97
C ARG A 13 -19.75 -18.86 -14.04
N GLY A 14 -18.91 -19.63 -14.74
CA GLY A 14 -18.99 -21.10 -14.75
C GLY A 14 -20.23 -21.67 -15.43
N GLU A 15 -20.89 -20.92 -16.32
CA GLU A 15 -22.15 -21.31 -16.97
C GLU A 15 -21.97 -22.30 -18.15
N ASP A 16 -20.74 -22.65 -18.54
CA ASP A 16 -20.42 -23.49 -19.72
C ASP A 16 -20.05 -24.96 -19.42
N ILE A 17 -20.33 -25.49 -18.22
CA ILE A 17 -20.08 -26.92 -17.93
C ILE A 17 -21.39 -27.72 -17.95
N LYS A 18 -21.81 -28.16 -19.14
CA LYS A 18 -22.74 -29.30 -19.31
C LYS A 18 -22.50 -30.08 -20.61
N GLY A 19 -21.95 -31.29 -20.45
CA GLY A 19 -22.18 -32.52 -21.24
C GLY A 19 -21.56 -32.60 -22.65
N GLY A 20 -20.96 -33.72 -23.10
CA GLY A 20 -20.81 -35.05 -22.52
C GLY A 20 -20.30 -36.08 -23.55
N GLY A 21 -20.04 -37.31 -23.07
CA GLY A 21 -19.82 -38.56 -23.84
C GLY A 21 -18.35 -39.02 -23.88
N GLY A 22 -17.94 -40.24 -23.48
CA GLY A 22 -18.60 -41.44 -22.99
C GLY A 22 -17.86 -42.67 -23.52
N GLU A 23 -17.38 -43.58 -22.66
CA GLU A 23 -17.24 -45.02 -22.95
C GLU A 23 -16.97 -45.78 -21.64
N ALA A 24 -17.64 -46.93 -21.48
CA ALA A 24 -17.72 -47.75 -20.27
C ALA A 24 -17.00 -49.10 -20.47
N MET A 25 -16.45 -49.68 -19.41
CA MET A 25 -16.30 -51.14 -19.29
C MET A 25 -16.26 -51.55 -17.81
N GLU A 26 -16.90 -52.68 -17.54
CA GLU A 26 -17.47 -53.17 -16.27
C GLU A 26 -16.57 -54.19 -15.52
N THR A 27 -17.09 -54.69 -14.38
CA THR A 27 -16.65 -55.83 -13.52
C THR A 27 -15.71 -55.46 -12.36
N ASP A 28 -15.79 -55.97 -11.11
CA ASP A 28 -16.59 -57.04 -10.48
C ASP A 28 -16.57 -56.85 -8.94
N GLU A 29 -17.49 -57.52 -8.26
CA GLU A 29 -17.67 -57.68 -6.80
C GLU A 29 -16.39 -58.23 -6.08
N THR A 30 -16.06 -58.03 -4.80
CA THR A 30 -16.70 -58.53 -3.57
C THR A 30 -15.81 -58.21 -2.33
N ASP A 31 -16.47 -58.11 -1.16
CA ASP A 31 -16.04 -58.50 0.20
C ASP A 31 -14.89 -57.82 0.98
N GLY A 32 -15.16 -57.51 2.27
CA GLY A 32 -14.16 -57.80 3.31
C GLY A 32 -13.79 -56.77 4.41
N LYS A 33 -14.72 -55.97 4.93
CA LYS A 33 -14.87 -55.58 6.37
C LYS A 33 -13.63 -55.48 7.32
N LYS A 34 -13.49 -54.29 7.94
CA LYS A 34 -12.81 -53.89 9.23
C LYS A 34 -11.27 -53.78 9.19
N LYS A 35 -10.66 -52.64 9.56
CA LYS A 35 -10.81 -51.94 10.85
C LYS A 35 -10.60 -50.42 10.71
N ALA A 36 -11.41 -49.68 11.47
CA ALA A 36 -11.15 -48.30 11.84
C ALA A 36 -9.81 -48.15 12.56
N LYS A 37 -9.03 -47.14 12.17
CA LYS A 37 -8.20 -46.38 13.10
C LYS A 37 -8.24 -44.92 12.64
N ALA A 38 -9.20 -44.19 13.18
CA ALA A 38 -9.13 -42.74 13.24
C ALA A 38 -7.83 -42.38 13.96
N VAL A 39 -6.94 -41.67 13.28
CA VAL A 39 -5.91 -40.87 13.95
C VAL A 39 -6.60 -39.55 14.26
N ALA A 40 -7.40 -39.56 15.33
CA ALA A 40 -7.68 -38.36 16.09
C ALA A 40 -6.51 -38.24 17.06
N GLY A 41 -5.47 -37.53 16.63
CA GLY A 41 -4.29 -37.22 17.44
C GLY A 41 -4.32 -35.74 17.73
N ASP A 42 -4.75 -35.40 18.95
CA ASP A 42 -4.34 -34.22 19.71
C ASP A 42 -4.12 -32.88 18.98
N ASP A 43 -5.15 -32.38 18.27
CA ASP A 43 -5.20 -30.99 17.79
C ASP A 43 -5.01 -29.95 18.93
N ALA A 44 -5.36 -30.33 20.17
CA ALA A 44 -5.30 -29.43 21.32
C ALA A 44 -3.86 -29.13 21.77
N GLU A 45 -2.98 -30.13 21.82
CA GLU A 45 -1.56 -29.91 22.18
C GLU A 45 -0.81 -29.15 21.07
N GLU A 46 -1.14 -29.38 19.78
CA GLU A 46 -0.56 -28.64 18.67
C GLU A 46 -1.01 -27.18 18.63
N ASP A 47 -2.29 -26.88 18.88
CA ASP A 47 -2.81 -25.51 19.01
C ASP A 47 -2.24 -24.78 20.23
N GLU A 48 -2.05 -25.50 21.34
CA GLU A 48 -1.44 -24.93 22.55
C GLU A 48 0.06 -24.68 22.35
N ALA A 49 0.77 -25.58 21.67
CA ALA A 49 2.16 -25.38 21.27
C ALA A 49 2.32 -24.23 20.27
N LEU A 50 1.40 -24.07 19.31
CA LEU A 50 1.37 -22.95 18.37
C LEU A 50 1.07 -21.62 19.08
N LYS A 51 0.14 -21.60 20.04
CA LYS A 51 -0.13 -20.42 20.89
C LYS A 51 1.04 -20.07 21.79
N ALA A 52 1.69 -21.07 22.39
CA ALA A 52 2.86 -20.88 23.23
C ALA A 52 4.04 -20.39 22.41
N ALA A 53 4.26 -20.94 21.20
CA ALA A 53 5.27 -20.46 20.26
C ALA A 53 4.96 -19.05 19.76
N LEU A 54 3.69 -18.71 19.49
CA LEU A 54 3.28 -17.35 19.12
C LEU A 54 3.54 -16.38 20.27
N ALA A 55 3.13 -16.72 21.49
CA ALA A 55 3.34 -15.90 22.68
C ALA A 55 4.83 -15.75 23.06
N MET A 56 5.66 -16.76 22.77
CA MET A 56 7.12 -16.70 22.92
C MET A 56 7.80 -15.96 21.75
N SER A 57 7.19 -15.94 20.56
CA SER A 57 7.66 -15.15 19.40
C SER A 57 7.21 -13.69 19.45
N VAL A 58 6.25 -13.37 20.31
CA VAL A 58 5.94 -12.01 20.75
C VAL A 58 6.91 -11.67 21.90
N GLU A 59 8.19 -11.82 21.63
CA GLU A 59 9.25 -11.05 22.28
C GLU A 59 9.19 -9.69 21.57
N GLU A 60 9.08 -8.52 22.18
CA GLU A 60 9.36 -8.02 23.52
C GLU A 60 8.64 -6.65 23.55
N GLU A 61 8.50 -5.99 24.70
CA GLU A 61 8.03 -4.59 24.75
C GLU A 61 8.63 -3.80 23.59
N LEU A 62 7.78 -3.32 22.68
CA LEU A 62 8.20 -2.58 21.50
C LEU A 62 9.11 -1.47 21.97
N THR A 63 10.42 -1.66 21.78
CA THR A 63 11.40 -0.62 22.08
C THR A 63 10.94 0.59 21.29
N PRO A 64 10.76 1.76 21.93
CA PRO A 64 10.26 2.93 21.24
C PRO A 64 11.06 3.12 19.96
N VAL A 65 10.40 3.00 18.81
CA VAL A 65 11.05 3.04 17.48
C VAL A 65 11.82 4.35 17.30
N GLY A 66 11.44 5.37 18.08
CA GLY A 66 12.17 6.60 18.33
C GLY A 66 11.27 7.60 19.05
N PRO A 67 11.78 8.77 19.43
CA PRO A 67 10.96 9.83 20.00
C PRO A 67 9.90 10.29 18.98
N GLY A 68 8.62 10.19 19.34
CA GLY A 68 7.50 10.66 18.52
C GLY A 68 7.04 9.73 17.39
N LEU A 69 7.55 8.50 17.33
CA LEU A 69 7.10 7.47 16.39
C LEU A 69 6.11 6.51 17.07
N PRO A 70 5.09 6.01 16.35
CA PRO A 70 4.18 5.01 16.89
C PRO A 70 4.88 3.65 17.06
N ASP A 71 4.42 2.85 18.02
CA ASP A 71 5.06 1.56 18.36
C ASP A 71 5.02 0.56 17.19
N ASN A 72 4.01 0.68 16.32
CA ASN A 72 3.84 -0.13 15.10
C ASN A 72 4.39 0.56 13.84
N PHE A 73 5.27 1.55 13.98
CA PHE A 73 5.81 2.29 12.84
C PHE A 73 6.58 1.39 11.86
N GLN A 74 6.11 1.31 10.61
CA GLN A 74 6.69 0.44 9.58
C GLN A 74 7.78 1.10 8.73
N GLY A 75 8.33 2.23 9.15
CA GLY A 75 9.37 2.95 8.40
C GLY A 75 8.87 3.82 7.25
N GLN A 76 7.54 4.00 7.11
CA GLN A 76 6.95 4.80 6.04
C GLN A 76 6.82 6.26 6.44
N TYR A 77 7.42 7.15 5.67
CA TYR A 77 7.32 8.58 5.87
C TYR A 77 6.53 9.23 4.74
N GLU A 78 5.80 10.28 5.07
CA GLU A 78 5.19 11.16 4.08
C GLU A 78 5.87 12.53 4.09
N LEU A 79 6.09 13.07 2.90
CA LEU A 79 6.56 14.43 2.72
C LEU A 79 5.39 15.37 2.99
N PHE A 80 5.61 16.39 3.84
CA PHE A 80 4.57 17.38 4.16
C PHE A 80 5.01 18.82 3.97
N ALA A 81 6.32 19.10 3.93
CA ALA A 81 6.82 20.42 3.55
C ALA A 81 8.17 20.35 2.83
N VAL A 82 8.41 21.29 1.94
CA VAL A 82 9.66 21.47 1.18
C VAL A 82 10.02 22.94 1.19
N VAL A 83 11.28 23.26 1.51
CA VAL A 83 11.84 24.59 1.27
C VAL A 83 12.70 24.49 0.02
N THR A 84 12.43 25.39 -0.91
CA THR A 84 13.18 25.50 -2.16
C THR A 84 14.04 26.75 -2.17
N HIS A 85 15.13 26.69 -2.92
CA HIS A 85 15.95 27.84 -3.26
C HIS A 85 15.93 28.03 -4.79
N LYS A 86 15.76 29.29 -5.22
CA LYS A 86 15.87 29.70 -6.62
C LYS A 86 17.01 30.72 -6.74
N GLY A 87 18.12 30.30 -7.32
CA GLY A 87 19.30 31.13 -7.49
C GLY A 87 20.56 30.29 -7.63
N ARG A 88 21.62 30.87 -8.20
CA ARG A 88 22.91 30.19 -8.40
C ARG A 88 23.78 30.20 -7.15
N ASP A 89 23.62 31.22 -6.32
CA ASP A 89 24.41 31.45 -5.11
C ASP A 89 23.49 31.49 -3.89
N ALA A 90 23.97 30.99 -2.75
CA ALA A 90 23.19 30.96 -1.51
C ALA A 90 22.88 32.38 -0.97
N ASP A 91 23.74 33.36 -1.26
CA ASP A 91 23.56 34.76 -0.86
C ASP A 91 22.73 35.57 -1.87
N GLY A 92 22.38 34.98 -3.03
CA GLY A 92 21.85 35.69 -4.20
C GLY A 92 20.67 34.99 -4.87
N GLY A 93 19.73 34.48 -4.07
CA GLY A 93 18.54 33.80 -4.56
C GLY A 93 17.27 34.10 -3.74
N HIS A 94 16.28 33.23 -3.88
CA HIS A 94 14.98 33.36 -3.23
C HIS A 94 14.53 32.04 -2.61
N TYR A 95 14.06 32.09 -1.38
CA TYR A 95 13.56 30.92 -0.66
C TYR A 95 12.04 30.92 -0.63
N MET A 96 11.45 29.77 -0.95
CA MET A 96 10.00 29.60 -0.90
C MET A 96 9.67 28.29 -0.22
N ALA A 97 8.60 28.29 0.58
CA ALA A 97 8.11 27.10 1.26
C ALA A 97 6.93 26.50 0.50
N TRP A 98 6.88 25.19 0.45
CA TRP A 98 5.81 24.40 -0.16
C TRP A 98 5.28 23.49 0.93
N VAL A 99 3.99 23.59 1.26
CA VAL A 99 3.40 22.83 2.37
C VAL A 99 2.17 22.07 1.87
N ARG A 100 2.08 20.80 2.24
CA ARG A 100 0.97 19.93 1.88
C ARG A 100 -0.27 20.34 2.66
N GLY A 101 -1.39 20.47 1.98
CA GLY A 101 -2.67 20.75 2.61
C GLY A 101 -3.09 19.61 3.55
N GLU A 102 -3.66 19.97 4.69
CA GLU A 102 -4.25 18.98 5.59
C GLU A 102 -5.52 18.42 4.94
N LYS A 103 -5.56 17.09 4.80
CA LYS A 103 -6.79 16.41 4.39
C LYS A 103 -7.65 16.16 5.62
N PRO A 104 -8.94 16.54 5.60
CA PRO A 104 -9.86 16.11 6.64
C PRO A 104 -10.01 14.57 6.59
N GLU A 105 -10.15 13.96 7.77
CA GLU A 105 -10.34 12.51 7.87
C GLU A 105 -11.62 12.08 7.11
N GLY A 106 -11.49 11.12 6.21
CA GLY A 106 -12.58 10.65 5.35
C GLY A 106 -12.78 11.43 4.05
N ALA A 107 -11.90 12.39 3.73
CA ALA A 107 -11.85 12.96 2.38
C ALA A 107 -11.56 11.87 1.34
N PRO A 108 -12.10 11.99 0.10
CA PRO A 108 -11.75 11.08 -0.97
C PRO A 108 -10.24 11.07 -1.19
N GLU A 109 -9.68 9.89 -1.52
CA GLU A 109 -8.28 9.82 -1.93
C GLU A 109 -8.04 10.75 -3.11
N ALA A 110 -6.89 11.44 -3.10
CA ALA A 110 -6.56 12.29 -4.23
C ALA A 110 -6.33 11.42 -5.45
N GLU A 111 -6.71 11.93 -6.62
CA GLU A 111 -6.47 11.27 -7.89
C GLU A 111 -5.00 10.94 -8.09
N LYS A 112 -4.70 9.84 -8.77
CA LYS A 112 -3.31 9.48 -9.07
C LYS A 112 -2.72 10.44 -10.08
N ILE A 113 -1.41 10.65 -10.00
CA ILE A 113 -0.65 11.43 -10.96
C ILE A 113 -0.41 10.58 -12.21
N GLY A 114 -1.26 10.72 -13.23
CA GLY A 114 -1.19 9.91 -14.45
C GLY A 114 -1.17 8.40 -14.15
N ASP A 115 -0.15 7.70 -14.64
CA ASP A 115 0.05 6.26 -14.39
C ASP A 115 0.92 5.96 -13.14
N SER A 116 1.26 6.98 -12.33
CA SER A 116 2.07 6.82 -11.11
C SER A 116 1.30 6.21 -9.94
N GLU A 117 2.02 5.67 -8.95
CA GLU A 117 1.48 5.29 -7.65
C GLU A 117 1.26 6.49 -6.71
N ASP A 118 1.83 7.66 -7.05
CA ASP A 118 1.71 8.88 -6.25
C ASP A 118 0.32 9.53 -6.35
N THR A 119 -0.17 10.05 -5.23
CA THR A 119 -1.43 10.79 -5.13
C THR A 119 -1.22 12.28 -5.40
N ASN A 120 -2.14 12.91 -6.14
CA ASN A 120 -2.07 14.31 -6.51
C ASN A 120 -2.68 15.24 -5.45
N ASP A 121 -2.06 15.27 -4.28
CA ASP A 121 -2.55 16.05 -3.14
C ASP A 121 -2.50 17.55 -3.40
N ASP A 122 -3.31 18.29 -2.64
CA ASP A 122 -3.27 19.75 -2.59
C ASP A 122 -2.05 20.24 -1.79
N TRP A 123 -1.38 21.24 -2.33
CA TRP A 123 -0.24 21.92 -1.72
C TRP A 123 -0.43 23.43 -1.81
N TYR A 124 0.38 24.15 -1.03
CA TYR A 124 0.43 25.60 -1.04
C TYR A 124 1.88 26.06 -1.11
N VAL A 125 2.16 26.99 -2.01
CA VAL A 125 3.43 27.70 -2.12
C VAL A 125 3.31 29.01 -1.36
N PHE A 126 4.24 29.22 -0.45
CA PHE A 126 4.42 30.46 0.30
C PHE A 126 5.65 31.17 -0.27
N ASP A 127 5.38 32.19 -1.08
CA ASP A 127 6.34 33.10 -1.69
C ASP A 127 6.22 34.45 -0.97
N ASP A 128 6.99 34.61 0.11
CA ASP A 128 6.86 35.72 1.06
C ASP A 128 5.41 35.95 1.52
N ASP A 129 4.78 37.04 1.08
CA ASP A 129 3.40 37.40 1.42
C ASP A 129 2.35 36.77 0.48
N GLU A 130 2.79 36.17 -0.63
CA GLU A 130 1.92 35.55 -1.63
C GLU A 130 1.76 34.04 -1.37
N VAL A 131 0.51 33.60 -1.23
CA VAL A 131 0.18 32.18 -1.07
C VAL A 131 -0.60 31.70 -2.28
N SER A 132 -0.04 30.71 -2.98
CA SER A 132 -0.64 30.14 -4.19
C SER A 132 -0.91 28.64 -4.02
N PRO A 133 -2.10 28.14 -4.41
CA PRO A 133 -2.36 26.71 -4.42
C PRO A 133 -1.55 26.03 -5.53
N CYS A 134 -1.06 24.82 -5.25
CA CYS A 134 -0.39 23.97 -6.22
C CYS A 134 -0.70 22.49 -5.92
N LYS A 135 -0.10 21.60 -6.71
CA LYS A 135 -0.36 20.16 -6.64
C LYS A 135 0.92 19.38 -6.41
N THR A 136 0.78 18.11 -5.99
CA THR A 136 1.94 17.22 -5.76
C THR A 136 2.80 17.08 -7.01
N GLU A 137 2.19 17.10 -8.21
CA GLU A 137 2.91 17.15 -9.48
C GLU A 137 3.90 18.32 -9.60
N ASP A 138 3.55 19.49 -9.06
CA ASP A 138 4.42 20.66 -9.09
C ASP A 138 5.57 20.51 -8.10
N VAL A 139 5.30 19.92 -6.93
CA VAL A 139 6.32 19.60 -5.94
C VAL A 139 7.35 18.61 -6.47
N LEU A 140 6.91 17.60 -7.23
CA LEU A 140 7.82 16.62 -7.87
C LEU A 140 8.75 17.27 -8.90
N LYS A 141 8.38 18.41 -9.49
CA LYS A 141 9.25 19.18 -10.40
C LYS A 141 10.37 19.92 -9.65
N LEU A 142 10.31 20.03 -8.32
CA LEU A 142 11.32 20.68 -7.47
C LEU A 142 12.57 19.83 -7.22
N LYS A 143 12.67 18.65 -7.84
CA LYS A 143 13.89 17.81 -7.84
C LYS A 143 15.14 18.53 -8.38
N GLY A 144 14.95 19.70 -9.00
CA GLY A 144 16.00 20.62 -9.41
C GLY A 144 16.45 20.44 -10.87
N GLY A 145 17.37 21.31 -11.27
CA GLY A 145 17.96 21.35 -12.61
C GLY A 145 18.04 22.77 -13.18
N GLY A 146 19.22 23.18 -13.64
CA GLY A 146 19.44 24.51 -14.21
C GLY A 146 19.17 25.64 -13.22
N ASP A 147 18.55 26.73 -13.69
CA ASP A 147 18.20 27.92 -12.90
C ASP A 147 16.76 27.83 -12.30
N TRP A 148 16.15 26.65 -12.30
CA TRP A 148 14.81 26.43 -11.73
C TRP A 148 14.86 26.21 -10.21
N HIS A 149 13.70 26.19 -9.56
CA HIS A 149 13.60 25.89 -8.12
C HIS A 149 14.25 24.55 -7.80
N MET A 150 15.10 24.55 -6.79
CA MET A 150 15.73 23.34 -6.26
C MET A 150 15.28 23.11 -4.83
N SER A 151 14.82 21.88 -4.57
CA SER A 151 14.62 21.37 -3.21
C SER A 151 15.89 21.57 -2.38
N TYR A 152 15.75 22.27 -1.25
CA TYR A 152 16.84 22.56 -0.33
C TYR A 152 16.66 21.81 1.01
N LEU A 153 15.50 21.93 1.64
CA LEU A 153 15.14 21.18 2.85
C LEU A 153 13.81 20.46 2.65
N ASN A 154 13.77 19.18 3.02
CA ASN A 154 12.57 18.34 2.93
C ASN A 154 12.15 17.88 4.31
N PHE A 155 10.90 18.11 4.66
CA PHE A 155 10.32 17.74 5.93
C PHE A 155 9.39 16.56 5.76
N TYR A 156 9.72 15.50 6.48
CA TYR A 156 8.98 14.26 6.51
C TYR A 156 8.37 14.06 7.89
N ARG A 157 7.20 13.42 7.92
CA ARG A 157 6.57 12.94 9.17
C ARG A 157 6.20 11.47 9.01
N CYS A 158 6.07 10.76 10.12
CA CYS A 158 5.59 9.39 10.07
C CYS A 158 4.21 9.36 9.43
N LYS A 159 4.04 8.49 8.43
CA LYS A 159 2.73 8.24 7.85
C LYS A 159 1.87 7.57 8.92
N LYS A 160 0.68 8.11 9.17
CA LYS A 160 -0.29 7.56 10.11
C LYS A 160 -0.93 6.30 9.55
#